data_AF-A0A2H0I9V7-F1
#
_entry.id   AF-A0A2H0I9V7-F1
#
_cell.length_a   1.000
_cell.length_b   1.000
_cell.length_c   1.000
_cell.angle_alpha   90.00
_cell.angle_beta   90.00
_cell.angle_gamma   90.00
#
_symmetry.space_group_name_H-M   'P 1'
#
loop_
_entity.id
_entity.type
_entity.pdbx_description
1 polymer ?
#
loop_
_entity_poly.entity_id
_entity_poly.type
_entity_poly.pdbx_seq_one_letter_code
_entity_poly.pdbx_strand_id
1 'polypeptide(L)'
;MPVWAPITAGRVPADLFEWLSSRDSLTARCRKFNGDSYRFVKLTDQQQTITEEDAGYLQITVGARVTVREILHQGKAIEVYGRSVLTDSVLKYLSDLKEKQPLGELLFASDSPFVRSEIEVARLARNHALFQSASVSLKPAEYWARRSIFKVKNTEAKLAVYEVFRQRP
;
A
#
# COMPACT_ATOMS: atom_id res chain seq x y z
N MET A 1 17.78 -6.12 0.59
CA MET A 1 16.49 -5.74 1.22
C MET A 1 16.38 -4.22 1.25
N PRO A 2 15.21 -3.63 0.95
CA PRO A 2 14.96 -2.21 1.11
C PRO A 2 15.15 -1.78 2.57
N VAL A 3 15.69 -0.58 2.79
CA VAL A 3 15.91 -0.02 4.13
C VAL A 3 14.74 0.88 4.51
N TRP A 4 13.70 0.26 5.04
CA TRP A 4 12.53 0.94 5.58
C TRP A 4 12.90 1.78 6.81
N ALA A 5 12.47 3.04 6.83
CA ALA A 5 12.52 3.85 8.04
C ALA A 5 11.51 5.00 7.96
N PRO A 6 11.26 5.71 9.07
CA PRO A 6 10.34 6.85 9.10
C PRO A 6 10.65 7.87 8.01
N ILE A 7 9.60 8.50 7.49
CA ILE A 7 9.77 9.56 6.49
C ILE A 7 10.32 10.84 7.12
N THR A 8 11.39 11.36 6.54
CA THR A 8 11.98 12.66 6.88
C THR A 8 12.33 13.43 5.62
N ALA A 9 12.32 14.77 5.71
CA ALA A 9 12.75 15.63 4.61
C ALA A 9 14.22 15.33 4.24
N GLY A 10 14.52 15.24 2.95
CA GLY A 10 15.86 14.91 2.42
C GLY A 10 16.16 13.41 2.29
N ARG A 11 15.32 12.52 2.85
CA ARG A 11 15.46 11.06 2.69
C ARG A 11 14.83 10.54 1.40
N VAL A 12 13.86 11.26 0.87
CA VAL A 12 13.11 10.92 -0.34
C VAL A 12 13.23 12.05 -1.36
N PRO A 13 13.07 11.76 -2.67
CA PRO A 13 13.03 12.78 -3.71
C PRO A 13 11.98 13.86 -3.42
N ALA A 14 12.30 15.11 -3.71
CA ALA A 14 11.43 16.25 -3.41
C ALA A 14 10.07 16.16 -4.12
N ASP A 15 10.05 15.66 -5.37
CA ASP A 15 8.84 15.45 -6.17
C ASP A 15 7.89 14.39 -5.57
N LEU A 16 8.43 13.46 -4.79
CA LEU A 16 7.67 12.40 -4.12
C LEU A 16 7.38 12.69 -2.65
N PHE A 17 7.99 13.71 -2.05
CA PHE A 17 7.88 13.95 -0.61
C PHE A 17 6.42 14.10 -0.16
N GLU A 18 5.62 14.90 -0.85
CA GLU A 18 4.21 15.09 -0.48
C GLU A 18 3.36 13.82 -0.65
N TRP A 19 3.69 12.96 -1.62
CA TRP A 19 3.00 11.71 -1.87
C TRP A 19 3.37 10.67 -0.81
N LEU A 20 4.65 10.56 -0.48
CA LEU A 20 5.17 9.61 0.49
C LEU A 20 4.77 9.99 1.93
N SER A 21 4.69 11.28 2.25
CA SER A 21 4.33 11.79 3.60
C SER A 21 2.82 11.86 3.87
N SER A 22 1.99 11.79 2.83
CA SER A 22 0.54 11.98 2.93
C SER A 22 -0.11 11.04 3.94
N ARG A 23 -0.70 11.59 5.01
CA ARG A 23 -1.47 10.79 5.98
C ARG A 23 -2.91 10.52 5.53
N ASP A 24 -3.40 11.15 4.47
CA ASP A 24 -4.77 10.92 3.99
C ASP A 24 -4.90 9.71 3.05
N SER A 25 -6.14 9.40 2.66
CA SER A 25 -6.46 8.35 1.69
C SER A 25 -5.79 8.63 0.35
N LEU A 26 -4.84 7.77 -0.03
CA LEU A 26 -4.16 7.87 -1.32
C LEU A 26 -5.15 7.75 -2.49
N THR A 27 -6.18 6.93 -2.35
CA THR A 27 -7.27 6.81 -3.33
C THR A 27 -7.89 8.18 -3.63
N ALA A 28 -8.29 8.92 -2.59
CA ALA A 28 -8.91 10.23 -2.74
C ALA A 28 -7.94 11.22 -3.40
N ARG A 29 -6.66 11.18 -3.01
CA ARG A 29 -5.60 12.02 -3.58
C ARG A 29 -5.37 11.72 -5.06
N CYS A 30 -5.21 10.46 -5.44
CA CYS A 30 -5.04 10.03 -6.84
C CYS A 30 -6.26 10.41 -7.70
N ARG A 31 -7.48 10.21 -7.19
CA ARG A 31 -8.71 10.61 -7.89
C ARG A 31 -8.74 12.11 -8.15
N LYS A 32 -8.41 12.93 -7.13
CA LYS A 32 -8.34 14.39 -7.25
C LYS A 32 -7.26 14.83 -8.27
N PHE A 33 -6.08 14.24 -8.20
CA PHE A 33 -4.93 14.65 -9.03
C PHE A 33 -5.05 14.22 -10.50
N ASN A 34 -5.66 13.06 -10.75
CA ASN A 34 -5.85 12.55 -12.11
C ASN A 34 -7.16 13.02 -12.77
N GLY A 35 -8.12 13.53 -12.00
CA GLY A 35 -9.43 13.98 -12.50
C GLY A 35 -10.12 12.88 -13.33
N ASP A 36 -10.63 13.24 -14.50
CA ASP A 36 -11.36 12.33 -15.39
C ASP A 36 -10.52 11.15 -15.91
N SER A 37 -9.19 11.30 -15.89
CA SER A 37 -8.27 10.23 -16.30
C SER A 37 -8.08 9.16 -15.22
N TYR A 38 -8.61 9.38 -14.00
CA TYR A 38 -8.48 8.43 -12.92
C TYR A 38 -9.18 7.11 -13.23
N ARG A 39 -8.46 6.00 -13.05
CA ARG A 39 -9.03 4.65 -13.07
C ARG A 39 -8.47 3.85 -11.89
N PHE A 40 -9.35 3.07 -11.26
CA PHE A 40 -8.97 2.08 -10.28
C PHE A 40 -9.00 0.70 -10.92
N VAL A 41 -7.90 -0.03 -10.83
CA VAL A 41 -7.78 -1.39 -11.38
C VAL A 41 -7.36 -2.32 -10.25
N LYS A 42 -8.15 -3.36 -10.00
CA LYS A 42 -7.73 -4.47 -9.14
C LYS A 42 -6.92 -5.45 -10.00
N LEU A 43 -5.67 -5.69 -9.62
CA LEU A 43 -4.76 -6.59 -10.34
C LEU A 43 -4.89 -8.02 -9.82
N THR A 44 -4.90 -8.19 -8.50
CA THR A 44 -5.08 -9.49 -7.85
C THR A 44 -5.79 -9.35 -6.51
N ASP A 45 -6.40 -10.44 -6.06
CA ASP A 45 -7.02 -10.59 -4.75
C ASP A 45 -7.09 -12.08 -4.44
N GLN A 46 -6.01 -12.60 -3.85
CA GLN A 46 -5.79 -14.04 -3.74
C GLN A 46 -5.21 -14.39 -2.38
N GLN A 47 -5.59 -15.56 -1.87
CA GLN A 47 -4.95 -16.11 -0.68
C GLN A 47 -3.57 -16.65 -1.02
N GLN A 48 -2.58 -16.27 -0.22
CA GLN A 48 -1.23 -16.78 -0.30
C GLN A 48 -0.62 -17.02 1.07
N THR A 49 0.52 -17.70 1.08
CA THR A 49 1.33 -17.86 2.28
C THR A 49 2.12 -16.59 2.48
N ILE A 50 2.11 -16.03 3.69
CA ILE A 50 2.81 -14.79 3.97
C ILE A 50 4.33 -14.96 3.77
N THR A 51 4.97 -13.92 3.24
CA THR A 51 6.44 -13.85 3.12
C THR A 51 7.08 -13.63 4.50
N GLU A 52 8.35 -14.00 4.67
CA GLU A 52 9.06 -13.73 5.93
C GLU A 52 9.15 -12.24 6.25
N GLU A 53 9.35 -11.38 5.24
CA GLU A 53 9.40 -9.93 5.41
C GLU A 53 8.05 -9.39 5.89
N ASP A 54 6.95 -9.77 5.24
CA ASP A 54 5.61 -9.32 5.64
C ASP A 54 5.23 -9.88 7.01
N ALA A 55 5.61 -11.13 7.33
CA ALA A 55 5.35 -11.74 8.63
C ALA A 55 6.10 -11.02 9.76
N GLY A 56 7.37 -10.68 9.54
CA GLY A 56 8.16 -9.88 10.48
C GLY A 56 7.59 -8.47 10.65
N TYR A 57 7.23 -7.80 9.55
CA TYR A 57 6.65 -6.46 9.61
C TYR A 57 5.29 -6.45 10.30
N LEU A 58 4.41 -7.38 9.95
CA LEU A 58 3.12 -7.54 10.59
C LEU A 58 3.24 -8.14 11.99
N GLN A 59 4.37 -8.70 12.42
CA GLN A 59 4.51 -9.45 13.67
C GLN A 59 3.47 -10.57 13.78
N ILE A 60 3.43 -11.45 12.79
CA ILE A 60 2.62 -12.67 12.80
C ILE A 60 3.49 -13.88 12.46
N THR A 61 2.95 -15.09 12.64
CA THR A 61 3.66 -16.33 12.37
C THR A 61 4.01 -16.48 10.89
N VAL A 62 5.27 -16.80 10.60
CA VAL A 62 5.71 -17.21 9.26
C VAL A 62 4.90 -18.44 8.81
N GLY A 63 4.48 -18.46 7.55
CA GLY A 63 3.63 -19.54 7.02
C GLY A 63 2.12 -19.33 7.20
N ALA A 64 1.69 -18.27 7.88
CA ALA A 64 0.28 -17.92 7.96
C ALA A 64 -0.34 -17.67 6.58
N ARG A 65 -1.63 -18.01 6.43
CA ARG A 65 -2.42 -17.66 5.25
C ARG A 65 -2.91 -16.22 5.37
N VAL A 66 -2.78 -15.48 4.28
CA VAL A 66 -3.18 -14.08 4.16
C VAL A 66 -3.81 -13.85 2.80
N THR A 67 -4.75 -12.91 2.72
CA THR A 67 -5.22 -12.40 1.44
C THR A 67 -4.31 -11.27 1.01
N VAL A 68 -3.78 -11.36 -0.21
CA VAL A 68 -3.04 -10.26 -0.81
C VAL A 68 -3.82 -9.68 -1.95
N ARG A 69 -4.04 -8.38 -1.84
CA ARG A 69 -4.76 -7.58 -2.81
C ARG A 69 -3.80 -6.57 -3.43
N GLU A 70 -3.65 -6.64 -4.75
CA GLU A 70 -2.83 -5.71 -5.52
C GLU A 70 -3.72 -4.89 -6.43
N ILE A 71 -3.43 -3.60 -6.49
CA ILE A 71 -4.24 -2.60 -7.20
C ILE A 71 -3.32 -1.63 -7.93
N LEU A 72 -3.90 -0.94 -8.91
CA LEU A 72 -3.27 0.15 -9.61
C LEU A 72 -4.23 1.34 -9.65
N HIS A 73 -3.77 2.45 -9.10
CA HIS A 73 -4.36 3.76 -9.37
C HIS A 73 -3.71 4.29 -10.64
N GLN A 74 -4.47 4.35 -11.74
CA GLN A 74 -4.01 4.87 -13.03
C GLN A 74 -4.50 6.29 -13.26
N GLY A 75 -3.72 7.05 -14.02
CA GLY A 75 -4.13 8.31 -14.61
C GLY A 75 -2.96 9.05 -15.25
N LYS A 76 -3.25 10.17 -15.91
CA LYS A 76 -2.24 10.91 -16.68
C LYS A 76 -1.20 11.60 -15.79
N ALA A 77 -1.59 12.06 -14.60
CA ALA A 77 -0.70 12.80 -13.72
C ALA A 77 0.12 11.88 -12.81
N ILE A 78 -0.49 10.85 -12.23
CA ILE A 78 0.20 9.90 -11.36
C ILE A 78 -0.35 8.49 -11.51
N GLU A 79 0.56 7.52 -11.42
CA GLU A 79 0.25 6.11 -11.31
C GLU A 79 0.85 5.58 -10.00
N VAL A 80 0.05 4.84 -9.24
CA VAL A 80 0.49 4.24 -7.97
C VAL A 80 0.06 2.78 -7.92
N TYR A 81 1.04 1.90 -7.75
CA TYR A 81 0.78 0.49 -7.47
C TYR A 81 0.58 0.32 -5.96
N GLY A 82 -0.49 -0.37 -5.57
CA GLY A 82 -0.79 -0.69 -4.18
C GLY A 82 -0.76 -2.19 -3.95
N ARG A 83 -0.17 -2.62 -2.84
CA ARG A 83 -0.22 -4.00 -2.35
C ARG A 83 -0.67 -4.00 -0.90
N SER A 84 -1.71 -4.75 -0.58
CA SER A 84 -2.23 -4.92 0.77
C SER A 84 -2.09 -6.38 1.20
N VAL A 85 -1.57 -6.62 2.40
CA VAL A 85 -1.49 -7.94 3.03
C VAL A 85 -2.49 -7.98 4.18
N LEU A 86 -3.55 -8.74 3.99
CA LEU A 86 -4.71 -8.79 4.88
C LEU A 86 -4.69 -10.10 5.65
N THR A 87 -4.62 -10.02 6.97
CA THR A 87 -4.81 -11.22 7.81
C THR A 87 -6.29 -11.63 7.80
N ASP A 88 -6.58 -12.92 7.94
CA ASP A 88 -7.96 -13.42 7.98
C ASP A 88 -8.79 -12.71 9.07
N SER A 89 -8.16 -12.40 10.20
CA SER A 89 -8.76 -11.68 11.31
C SER A 89 -9.24 -10.26 10.96
N VAL A 90 -8.66 -9.63 9.94
CA VAL A 90 -9.06 -8.30 9.46
C VAL A 90 -10.23 -8.37 8.49
N LEU A 91 -10.37 -9.46 7.72
CA LEU A 91 -11.38 -9.57 6.67
C LEU A 91 -12.81 -9.38 7.22
N LYS A 92 -13.06 -9.77 8.47
CA LYS A 92 -14.36 -9.55 9.15
C LYS A 92 -14.72 -8.07 9.34
N TYR A 93 -13.74 -7.17 9.36
CA TYR A 93 -13.93 -5.72 9.45
C TYR A 93 -13.93 -5.04 8.07
N LEU A 94 -13.74 -5.82 7.02
CA LEU A 94 -13.74 -5.39 5.63
C LEU A 94 -14.79 -6.16 4.83
N SER A 95 -15.88 -6.60 5.48
CA SER A 95 -16.97 -7.34 4.84
C SER A 95 -17.60 -6.56 3.69
N ASP A 96 -17.58 -5.23 3.77
CA ASP A 96 -18.10 -4.34 2.73
C ASP A 96 -17.11 -4.08 1.59
N LEU A 97 -15.88 -4.63 1.65
CA LEU A 97 -14.88 -4.45 0.61
C LEU A 97 -15.30 -5.15 -0.68
N LYS A 98 -15.86 -4.35 -1.60
CA LYS A 98 -16.26 -4.87 -2.92
C LYS A 98 -15.05 -5.10 -3.81
N GLU A 99 -15.25 -5.92 -4.83
CA GLU A 99 -14.24 -6.23 -5.83
C GLU A 99 -13.63 -4.97 -6.48
N LYS A 100 -14.45 -3.97 -6.84
CA LYS A 100 -13.97 -2.73 -7.50
C LYS A 100 -13.77 -1.56 -6.53
N GLN A 101 -13.72 -1.82 -5.22
CA GLN A 101 -13.57 -0.78 -4.22
C GLN A 101 -12.12 -0.62 -3.75
N PRO A 102 -11.59 0.61 -3.69
CA PRO A 102 -10.31 0.88 -3.07
C PRO A 102 -10.35 0.64 -1.56
N LEU A 103 -9.39 -0.12 -1.03
CA LEU A 103 -9.30 -0.39 0.41
C LEU A 103 -9.23 0.89 1.25
N GLY A 104 -8.54 1.91 0.74
CA GLY A 104 -8.42 3.22 1.39
C GLY A 104 -9.73 4.01 1.53
N GLU A 105 -10.86 3.56 0.97
CA GLU A 105 -12.16 4.16 1.30
C GLU A 105 -12.68 3.65 2.65
N LEU A 106 -12.47 2.36 2.97
CA LEU A 106 -12.88 1.76 4.24
C LEU A 106 -11.92 2.12 5.39
N LEU A 107 -10.62 2.16 5.11
CA LEU A 107 -9.59 2.45 6.13
C LEU A 107 -9.63 3.89 6.65
N PHE A 108 -10.24 4.80 5.89
CA PHE A 108 -10.28 6.24 6.19
C PHE A 108 -11.71 6.79 6.32
N ALA A 109 -12.72 5.92 6.37
CA ALA A 109 -14.08 6.31 6.70
C ALA A 109 -14.14 6.91 8.13
N SER A 110 -15.08 7.83 8.38
CA SER A 110 -15.19 8.53 9.66
C SER A 110 -15.43 7.60 10.85
N ASP A 111 -16.12 6.49 10.61
CA ASP A 111 -16.45 5.43 11.58
C ASP A 111 -15.48 4.24 11.52
N SER A 112 -14.38 4.37 10.77
CA SER A 112 -13.41 3.29 10.58
C SER A 112 -12.79 2.85 11.91
N PRO A 113 -12.75 1.54 12.22
CA PRO A 113 -12.15 1.04 13.45
C PRO A 113 -10.62 0.94 13.35
N PHE A 114 -10.03 1.30 12.20
CA PHE A 114 -8.61 1.15 11.95
C PHE A 114 -7.81 2.34 12.48
N VAL A 115 -6.63 2.05 13.04
CA VAL A 115 -5.60 3.03 13.39
C VAL A 115 -4.34 2.70 12.59
N ARG A 116 -3.83 3.70 11.88
CA ARG A 116 -2.58 3.57 11.14
C ARG A 116 -1.38 3.85 12.03
N SER A 117 -0.39 2.98 11.94
CA SER A 117 0.97 3.21 12.46
C SER A 117 1.70 4.33 11.70
N GLU A 118 2.93 4.60 12.11
CA GLU A 118 3.81 5.53 11.38
C GLU A 118 4.10 5.04 9.96
N ILE A 119 4.33 6.00 9.07
CA ILE A 119 4.66 5.72 7.67
C ILE A 119 6.17 5.51 7.57
N GLU A 120 6.56 4.34 7.04
CA GLU A 120 7.93 4.06 6.67
C GLU A 120 8.10 4.17 5.15
N VAL A 121 9.27 4.63 4.71
CA VAL A 121 9.63 4.78 3.30
C VAL A 121 10.92 4.05 2.98
N ALA A 122 11.03 3.58 1.74
CA ALA A 122 12.25 2.99 1.20
C ALA A 122 12.34 3.17 -0.32
N ARG A 123 13.56 3.29 -0.83
CA ARG A 123 13.83 3.02 -2.25
C ARG A 123 13.81 1.52 -2.48
N LEU A 124 13.10 1.07 -3.51
CA LEU A 124 13.02 -0.35 -3.85
C LEU A 124 14.19 -0.76 -4.73
N ALA A 125 14.93 -1.79 -4.30
CA ALA A 125 15.94 -2.42 -5.12
C ALA A 125 15.28 -3.27 -6.22
N ARG A 126 15.89 -3.32 -7.41
CA ARG A 126 15.33 -4.01 -8.58
C ARG A 126 15.08 -5.51 -8.33
N ASN A 127 15.88 -6.15 -7.49
CA ASN A 127 15.73 -7.57 -7.14
C ASN A 127 14.69 -7.82 -6.04
N HIS A 128 14.02 -6.79 -5.53
CA HIS A 128 13.00 -6.95 -4.49
C HIS A 128 11.67 -7.42 -5.07
N ALA A 129 10.96 -8.33 -4.39
CA ALA A 129 9.67 -8.83 -4.86
C ALA A 129 8.64 -7.71 -5.11
N LEU A 130 8.53 -6.75 -4.18
CA LEU A 130 7.64 -5.59 -4.35
C LEU A 130 8.02 -4.73 -5.58
N PHE A 131 9.32 -4.60 -5.90
CA PHE A 131 9.75 -3.92 -7.12
C PHE A 131 9.27 -4.68 -8.35
N GLN A 132 9.48 -5.99 -8.37
CA GLN A 132 9.11 -6.86 -9.50
C GLN A 132 7.60 -6.80 -9.76
N SER A 133 6.77 -7.00 -8.73
CA SER A 133 5.30 -6.89 -8.87
C SER A 133 4.85 -5.51 -9.37
N ALA A 134 5.42 -4.44 -8.82
CA ALA A 134 5.10 -3.09 -9.28
C ALA A 134 5.54 -2.85 -10.73
N SER A 135 6.69 -3.40 -11.13
CA SER A 135 7.26 -3.23 -12.47
C SER A 135 6.47 -3.89 -13.60
N VAL A 136 5.60 -4.86 -13.28
CA VAL A 136 4.66 -5.44 -14.24
C VAL A 136 3.61 -4.42 -14.68
N SER A 137 3.23 -3.50 -13.78
CA SER A 137 2.11 -2.57 -13.97
C SER A 137 2.53 -1.12 -14.15
N LEU A 138 3.69 -0.73 -13.60
CA LEU A 138 4.25 0.61 -13.72
C LEU A 138 5.36 0.67 -14.76
N LYS A 139 5.50 1.84 -15.39
CA LYS A 139 6.59 2.10 -16.34
C LYS A 139 7.96 2.02 -15.65
N PRO A 140 8.98 1.42 -16.29
CA PRO A 140 10.33 1.31 -15.72
C PRO A 140 10.88 2.65 -15.22
N ALA A 141 11.32 2.67 -13.97
CA ALA A 141 11.99 3.81 -13.34
C ALA A 141 12.70 3.36 -12.05
N GLU A 142 13.18 4.34 -11.29
CA GLU A 142 13.44 4.15 -9.86
C GLU A 142 12.12 4.23 -9.09
N TYR A 143 11.93 3.28 -8.17
CA TYR A 143 10.71 3.19 -7.37
C TYR A 143 10.98 3.50 -5.91
N TRP A 144 10.13 4.34 -5.35
CA TRP A 144 10.03 4.55 -3.92
C TRP A 144 8.73 3.96 -3.43
N ALA A 145 8.78 3.34 -2.28
CA ALA A 145 7.60 2.82 -1.62
C ALA A 145 7.44 3.47 -0.26
N ARG A 146 6.18 3.58 0.16
CA ARG A 146 5.84 3.73 1.56
C ARG A 146 5.06 2.50 2.03
N ARG A 147 5.15 2.23 3.32
CA ARG A 147 4.34 1.19 3.96
C ARG A 147 3.82 1.66 5.31
N SER A 148 2.71 1.06 5.72
CA SER A 148 2.12 1.27 7.04
C SER A 148 1.28 0.06 7.45
N ILE A 149 1.19 -0.18 8.75
CA ILE A 149 0.25 -1.14 9.34
C ILE A 149 -1.02 -0.40 9.74
N PHE A 150 -2.17 -0.98 9.43
CA PHE A 150 -3.46 -0.60 10.01
C PHE A 150 -3.90 -1.69 10.98
N LYS A 151 -4.14 -1.30 12.23
CA LYS A 151 -4.61 -2.19 13.31
C LYS A 151 -6.04 -1.82 13.68
N VAL A 152 -6.90 -2.80 13.87
CA VAL A 152 -8.26 -2.59 14.38
C VAL A 152 -8.18 -2.30 15.87
N LYS A 153 -8.79 -1.19 16.32
CA LYS A 153 -8.80 -0.77 17.73
C LYS A 153 -9.23 -1.91 18.64
N ASN A 154 -8.52 -2.08 19.76
CA ASN A 154 -8.80 -3.07 20.80
C ASN A 154 -8.75 -4.55 20.36
N THR A 155 -8.06 -4.86 19.26
CA THR A 155 -7.87 -6.25 18.80
C THR A 155 -6.46 -6.44 18.25
N GLU A 156 -6.03 -7.68 17.99
CA GLU A 156 -4.77 -7.95 17.27
C GLU A 156 -4.92 -8.00 15.74
N ALA A 157 -6.11 -7.74 15.21
CA ALA A 157 -6.35 -7.75 13.78
C ALA A 157 -5.62 -6.59 13.10
N LYS A 158 -4.74 -6.93 12.15
CA LYS A 158 -3.89 -5.98 11.43
C LYS A 158 -3.69 -6.35 9.97
N LEU A 159 -3.41 -5.35 9.15
CA LEU A 159 -3.06 -5.48 7.75
C LEU A 159 -1.92 -4.52 7.40
N ALA A 160 -1.14 -4.87 6.39
CA ALA A 160 -0.08 -3.99 5.87
C ALA A 160 -0.52 -3.41 4.53
N VAL A 161 -0.25 -2.13 4.32
CA VAL A 161 -0.42 -1.46 3.03
C VAL A 161 0.93 -0.98 2.56
N TYR A 162 1.25 -1.29 1.30
CA TYR A 162 2.41 -0.82 0.56
C TYR A 162 1.93 -0.03 -0.65
N GLU A 163 2.50 1.14 -0.88
CA GLU A 163 2.20 1.98 -2.03
C GLU A 163 3.50 2.34 -2.72
N VAL A 164 3.60 2.06 -4.03
CA VAL A 164 4.80 2.20 -4.83
C VAL A 164 4.62 3.31 -5.86
N PHE A 165 5.54 4.27 -5.82
CA PHE A 165 5.56 5.48 -6.60
C PHE A 165 6.73 5.46 -7.57
N ARG A 166 6.46 5.92 -8.78
CA ARG A 166 7.47 6.14 -9.80
C ARG A 166 8.16 7.48 -9.58
N GLN A 167 9.47 7.48 -9.38
CA GLN A 167 10.25 8.72 -9.42
C GLN A 167 10.34 9.19 -10.87
N ARG A 168 10.05 10.48 -11.12
CA ARG A 168 10.24 11.06 -12.45
C ARG A 168 11.74 11.36 -12.65
N PRO A 169 12.26 11.17 -13.87
CA PRO A 169 13.64 11.52 -14.18
C PRO A 169 13.88 13.03 -14.04
#